data_AF-A0A1B7XBG7-F1
#
_entry.id   AF-A0A1B7XBG7-F1
#
_cell.length_a   1.000
_cell.length_b   1.000
_cell.length_c   1.000
_cell.angle_alpha   90.00
_cell.angle_beta   90.00
_cell.angle_gamma   90.00
#
_symmetry.space_group_name_H-M   'P 1'
#
loop_
_entity.id
_entity.type
_entity.pdbx_description
1 polymer ?
#
loop_
_entity_poly.entity_id
_entity_poly.type
_entity_poly.pdbx_seq_one_letter_code
_entity_poly.pdbx_strand_id
1 'polypeptide(L)'
;MLRKKFSFWIAVLCFQHLIGCSALHSMPQKVHCSSNCLQSADNLLLKNGLVCKPDSGNNAFPVTSRIITDLTYPLFSVKRKNTGVDAPADFWNSGYGGLYQITGNSEQLIIIYINGYKGRPTGWKRIYASLQSLGVTHVFFNYPTGESLHTTTDILVSLLESNAEQLQHSRIVLIGHSQGGLIAVRTAQLLYEHRSNIPVHHIVTIATPWDGCNLAGYAKLVNPFSPKVFDDLDSGSDFIHAMKQCPLSPKTAYTLIYGATMESSQTPYPNDNLFSTTNQLATGRVVTPSATHCAITTHEDSIRNSTVVEFVTACIKQCISDKECLPHR
;
A
#
# COMPACT_ATOMS: atom_id res chain seq x y z
N MET A 1 -18.83 18.17 -36.14
CA MET A 1 -18.32 16.78 -35.98
C MET A 1 -17.20 16.84 -34.95
N LEU A 2 -17.15 15.89 -34.00
CA LEU A 2 -16.37 15.91 -32.73
C LEU A 2 -17.03 16.60 -31.52
N ARG A 3 -18.03 15.91 -30.97
CA ARG A 3 -18.34 15.89 -29.53
C ARG A 3 -18.74 14.44 -29.20
N LYS A 4 -18.38 13.97 -27.99
CA LYS A 4 -18.71 12.66 -27.37
C LYS A 4 -17.74 11.50 -27.66
N LYS A 5 -16.65 11.43 -26.88
CA LYS A 5 -16.06 10.15 -26.41
C LYS A 5 -15.40 10.29 -25.02
N PHE A 6 -15.96 11.14 -24.18
CA PHE A 6 -15.68 11.18 -22.74
C PHE A 6 -17.02 11.03 -22.03
N SER A 7 -17.09 10.19 -21.00
CA SER A 7 -18.29 9.88 -20.20
C SER A 7 -19.14 8.66 -20.63
N PHE A 8 -18.54 7.46 -20.71
CA PHE A 8 -19.34 6.23 -20.84
C PHE A 8 -18.91 5.02 -19.96
N TRP A 9 -17.86 5.12 -19.13
CA TRP A 9 -17.40 3.98 -18.32
C TRP A 9 -17.62 4.09 -16.80
N ILE A 10 -18.23 5.17 -16.30
CA ILE A 10 -18.64 5.29 -14.88
C ILE A 10 -20.18 5.32 -14.73
N ALA A 11 -20.93 5.47 -15.82
CA ALA A 11 -22.39 5.71 -15.77
C ALA A 11 -23.29 4.47 -15.83
N VAL A 12 -22.76 3.23 -15.84
CA VAL A 12 -23.59 2.02 -16.08
C VAL A 12 -23.98 1.24 -14.80
N LEU A 13 -23.69 1.74 -13.60
CA LEU A 13 -24.09 1.07 -12.35
C LEU A 13 -25.04 1.86 -11.45
N CYS A 14 -25.65 2.94 -11.95
CA CYS A 14 -26.59 3.74 -11.16
C CYS A 14 -27.93 3.86 -11.87
N PHE A 15 -28.75 2.81 -11.80
CA PHE A 15 -30.21 2.96 -11.77
C PHE A 15 -30.83 1.65 -11.28
N GLN A 16 -31.10 1.56 -9.98
CA GLN A 16 -32.38 1.10 -9.45
C GLN A 16 -32.45 1.28 -7.92
N HIS A 17 -33.56 1.90 -7.50
CA HIS A 17 -34.13 1.99 -6.15
C HIS A 17 -33.59 3.08 -5.21
N LEU A 18 -34.26 4.23 -5.28
CA LEU A 18 -34.44 5.21 -4.21
C LEU A 18 -35.39 4.62 -3.15
N ILE A 19 -34.91 4.33 -1.92
CA ILE A 19 -35.62 4.55 -0.64
C ILE A 19 -34.53 4.80 0.43
N GLY A 20 -34.70 5.86 1.22
CA GLY A 20 -33.67 6.40 2.12
C GLY A 20 -33.40 5.58 3.38
N CYS A 21 -32.22 5.82 3.96
CA CYS A 21 -32.00 5.76 5.40
C CYS A 21 -30.67 6.43 5.79
N SER A 22 -30.68 6.96 7.00
CA SER A 22 -29.63 7.64 7.75
C SER A 22 -28.21 7.08 7.54
N ALA A 23 -27.26 7.98 7.27
CA ALA A 23 -25.84 7.66 7.21
C ALA A 23 -25.30 7.29 8.60
N LEU A 24 -25.44 6.01 8.98
CA LEU A 24 -24.64 5.39 10.02
C LEU A 24 -23.17 5.52 9.61
N HIS A 25 -22.42 6.36 10.32
CA HIS A 25 -20.97 6.34 10.25
C HIS A 25 -20.52 5.02 10.88
N SER A 26 -20.16 4.05 10.05
CA SER A 26 -19.48 2.84 10.54
C SER A 26 -18.11 3.27 11.06
N MET A 27 -17.91 3.22 12.37
CA MET A 27 -16.58 3.36 12.96
C MET A 27 -15.64 2.31 12.36
N PRO A 28 -14.34 2.62 12.19
CA PRO A 28 -13.38 1.66 11.69
C PRO A 28 -13.38 0.41 12.57
N GLN A 29 -13.55 -0.77 11.95
CA GLN A 29 -13.49 -2.05 12.65
C GLN A 29 -12.03 -2.33 12.99
N LYS A 30 -11.63 -2.06 14.24
CA LYS A 30 -10.33 -2.49 14.75
C LYS A 30 -10.23 -4.02 14.67
N VAL A 31 -9.00 -4.48 14.43
CA VAL A 31 -8.66 -5.90 14.36
C VAL A 31 -7.57 -6.18 15.37
N HIS A 32 -7.77 -7.21 16.19
CA HIS A 32 -6.77 -7.73 17.09
C HIS A 32 -6.09 -8.94 16.47
N CYS A 33 -4.76 -8.88 16.33
CA CYS A 33 -3.96 -9.97 15.81
C CYS A 33 -3.04 -10.53 16.89
N SER A 34 -2.93 -11.86 16.92
CA SER A 34 -1.96 -12.58 17.76
C SER A 34 -1.07 -13.42 16.86
N SER A 35 0.23 -13.50 17.20
CA SER A 35 1.18 -14.37 16.50
C SER A 35 0.71 -15.81 16.54
N ASN A 36 0.58 -16.43 15.37
CA ASN A 36 0.42 -17.87 15.29
C ASN A 36 1.80 -18.45 15.04
N CYS A 37 2.47 -18.91 16.10
CA CYS A 37 3.74 -19.61 16.03
C CYS A 37 3.52 -21.02 15.48
N LEU A 38 3.06 -21.13 14.23
CA LEU A 38 3.25 -22.35 13.47
C LEU A 38 4.74 -22.45 13.21
N GLN A 39 5.42 -23.38 13.88
CA GLN A 39 6.81 -23.72 13.65
C GLN A 39 6.99 -24.12 12.17
N SER A 40 7.37 -23.15 11.34
CA SER A 40 7.96 -23.44 10.04
C SER A 40 9.46 -23.54 10.23
N ALA A 41 10.00 -24.72 9.96
CA ALA A 41 11.41 -24.89 9.69
C ALA A 41 11.83 -24.02 8.49
N ASP A 42 13.10 -23.61 8.51
CA ASP A 42 13.91 -23.06 7.41
C ASP A 42 13.84 -21.54 7.11
N ASN A 43 15.01 -20.88 7.30
CA ASN A 43 15.58 -19.67 6.66
C ASN A 43 14.68 -18.48 6.24
N LEU A 44 13.45 -18.38 6.75
CA LEU A 44 12.54 -17.25 6.49
C LEU A 44 12.91 -16.07 7.40
N LEU A 45 13.02 -14.87 6.82
CA LEU A 45 13.20 -13.63 7.59
C LEU A 45 11.90 -13.23 8.31
N LEU A 46 10.76 -13.55 7.70
CA LEU A 46 9.41 -13.29 8.21
C LEU A 46 8.75 -14.59 8.70
N LYS A 47 9.16 -15.12 9.85
CA LYS A 47 8.72 -16.44 10.35
C LYS A 47 7.28 -16.48 10.85
N ASN A 48 6.78 -15.37 11.37
CA ASN A 48 5.53 -15.33 12.09
C ASN A 48 4.38 -14.94 11.16
N GLY A 49 3.35 -15.78 11.15
CA GLY A 49 2.00 -15.43 10.69
C GLY A 49 1.14 -14.96 11.87
N LEU A 50 -0.06 -14.49 11.58
CA LEU A 50 -1.02 -14.04 12.56
C LEU A 50 -2.33 -14.82 12.45
N VAL A 51 -3.05 -14.86 13.56
CA VAL A 51 -4.50 -15.06 13.56
C VAL A 51 -5.11 -13.75 14.02
N CYS A 52 -5.95 -13.16 13.19
CA CYS A 52 -6.55 -11.85 13.39
C CYS A 52 -8.05 -11.99 13.61
N LYS A 53 -8.63 -11.18 14.50
CA LYS A 53 -10.05 -11.18 14.82
C LYS A 53 -10.58 -9.74 14.82
N PRO A 54 -11.66 -9.45 14.07
CA PRO A 54 -12.29 -8.13 14.11
C PRO A 54 -13.09 -7.95 15.40
N ASP A 55 -13.09 -6.74 15.96
CA ASP A 55 -13.78 -6.44 17.22
C ASP A 55 -15.28 -6.75 17.19
N SER A 56 -15.91 -6.53 16.04
CA SER A 56 -17.34 -6.73 15.83
C SER A 56 -17.70 -8.13 15.32
N GLY A 57 -16.75 -9.06 15.23
CA GLY A 57 -16.97 -10.38 14.63
C GLY A 57 -16.42 -11.54 15.47
N ASN A 58 -17.03 -12.70 15.31
CA ASN A 58 -16.64 -13.90 16.07
C ASN A 58 -15.59 -14.76 15.37
N ASN A 59 -15.40 -14.61 14.06
CA ASN A 59 -14.53 -15.48 13.28
C ASN A 59 -13.15 -14.84 13.12
N ALA A 60 -12.14 -15.52 13.66
CA ALA A 60 -10.76 -15.18 13.39
C ALA A 60 -10.34 -15.69 12.00
N PHE A 61 -9.40 -14.99 11.36
CA PHE A 61 -8.88 -15.33 10.05
C PHE A 61 -7.34 -15.37 10.06
N PRO A 62 -6.73 -16.20 9.21
CA PRO A 62 -5.27 -16.31 9.13
C PRO A 62 -4.66 -15.20 8.28
N VAL A 63 -3.50 -14.71 8.71
CA VAL A 63 -2.61 -13.87 7.89
C VAL A 63 -1.26 -14.57 7.87
N THR A 64 -0.71 -14.83 6.67
CA THR A 64 0.42 -15.76 6.54
C THR A 64 1.72 -15.06 6.17
N SER A 65 2.85 -15.66 6.54
CA SER A 65 4.16 -15.29 6.02
C SER A 65 4.74 -16.49 5.27
N ARG A 66 5.21 -16.29 4.03
CA ARG A 66 5.60 -17.41 3.14
C ARG A 66 6.81 -17.06 2.28
N ILE A 67 7.73 -18.01 2.09
CA ILE A 67 8.69 -17.97 0.96
C ILE A 67 7.97 -18.39 -0.33
N ILE A 68 8.26 -17.68 -1.40
CA ILE A 68 7.83 -17.99 -2.76
C ILE A 68 9.03 -17.91 -3.71
N THR A 69 8.96 -18.59 -4.85
CA THR A 69 10.04 -18.59 -5.84
C THR A 69 10.08 -17.32 -6.67
N ASP A 70 8.89 -16.85 -7.08
CA ASP A 70 8.75 -15.73 -8.01
C ASP A 70 7.31 -15.19 -8.03
N LEU A 71 7.08 -14.13 -8.81
CA LEU A 71 5.78 -13.46 -8.92
C LEU A 71 4.70 -14.26 -9.67
N THR A 72 5.01 -15.43 -10.25
CA THR A 72 4.01 -16.34 -10.84
C THR A 72 3.27 -17.16 -9.78
N TYR A 73 3.59 -16.95 -8.50
CA TYR A 73 2.95 -17.64 -7.38
C TYR A 73 1.41 -17.66 -7.50
N PRO A 74 0.76 -18.84 -7.39
CA PRO A 74 -0.67 -18.98 -7.73
C PRO A 74 -1.60 -18.04 -6.97
N LEU A 75 -1.26 -17.65 -5.73
CA LEU A 75 -2.09 -16.74 -4.93
C LEU A 75 -2.19 -15.32 -5.52
N PHE A 76 -1.31 -14.94 -6.45
CA PHE A 76 -1.31 -13.64 -7.11
C PHE A 76 -2.14 -13.61 -8.40
N SER A 77 -3.16 -14.47 -8.54
CA SER A 77 -4.01 -14.52 -9.74
C SER A 77 -5.02 -13.38 -9.83
N VAL A 78 -5.51 -13.09 -11.05
CA VAL A 78 -6.56 -12.08 -11.27
C VAL A 78 -7.86 -12.44 -10.52
N LYS A 79 -8.22 -13.73 -10.48
CA LYS A 79 -9.39 -14.22 -9.76
C LYS A 79 -9.34 -13.82 -8.28
N ARG A 80 -8.21 -14.07 -7.61
CA ARG A 80 -8.03 -13.76 -6.18
C ARG A 80 -7.96 -12.27 -5.91
N LYS A 81 -7.34 -11.51 -6.82
CA LYS A 81 -7.38 -10.04 -6.80
C LYS A 81 -8.82 -9.53 -6.85
N ASN A 82 -9.69 -10.09 -7.70
CA ASN A 82 -11.11 -9.70 -7.74
C ASN A 82 -11.81 -10.06 -6.41
N THR A 83 -11.58 -11.26 -5.86
CA THR A 83 -12.09 -11.61 -4.50
C THR A 83 -11.67 -10.59 -3.45
N GLY A 84 -10.41 -10.13 -3.47
CA GLY A 84 -9.94 -9.12 -2.51
C GLY A 84 -10.52 -7.72 -2.72
N VAL A 85 -11.15 -7.44 -3.85
CA VAL A 85 -11.87 -6.18 -4.10
C VAL A 85 -13.34 -6.34 -3.68
N ASP A 86 -13.98 -7.42 -4.13
CA ASP A 86 -15.43 -7.60 -4.04
C ASP A 86 -15.86 -8.24 -2.70
N ALA A 87 -15.02 -9.08 -2.10
CA ALA A 87 -15.28 -9.80 -0.86
C ALA A 87 -14.03 -9.91 0.04
N PRO A 88 -13.57 -8.81 0.67
CA PRO A 88 -12.38 -8.80 1.52
C PRO A 88 -12.36 -9.85 2.64
N ALA A 89 -13.50 -10.10 3.29
CA ALA A 89 -13.62 -11.10 4.33
C ALA A 89 -13.32 -12.52 3.81
N ASP A 90 -13.82 -12.88 2.62
CA ASP A 90 -13.55 -14.18 1.99
C ASP A 90 -12.08 -14.32 1.61
N PHE A 91 -11.46 -13.22 1.15
CA PHE A 91 -10.03 -13.20 0.85
C PHE A 91 -9.17 -13.53 2.08
N TRP A 92 -9.47 -12.90 3.23
CA TRP A 92 -8.80 -13.18 4.50
C TRP A 92 -9.06 -14.61 4.99
N ASN A 93 -10.33 -15.04 5.00
CA ASN A 93 -10.72 -16.39 5.43
C ASN A 93 -10.08 -17.49 4.57
N SER A 94 -9.80 -17.20 3.31
CA SER A 94 -9.13 -18.13 2.40
C SER A 94 -7.62 -18.24 2.63
N GLY A 95 -7.04 -17.46 3.56
CA GLY A 95 -5.60 -17.44 3.85
C GLY A 95 -4.74 -16.89 2.71
N TYR A 96 -5.31 -16.04 1.85
CA TYR A 96 -4.58 -15.41 0.75
C TYR A 96 -3.74 -14.21 1.22
N GLY A 97 -4.13 -13.61 2.34
CA GLY A 97 -3.50 -12.43 2.88
C GLY A 97 -2.20 -12.70 3.63
N GLY A 98 -1.23 -11.79 3.50
CA GLY A 98 0.05 -11.93 4.18
C GLY A 98 1.27 -11.32 3.51
N LEU A 99 2.44 -11.66 4.07
CA LEU A 99 3.75 -11.30 3.53
C LEU A 99 4.33 -12.46 2.73
N TYR A 100 4.74 -12.17 1.49
CA TYR A 100 5.29 -13.16 0.57
C TYR A 100 6.70 -12.75 0.20
N GLN A 101 7.68 -13.52 0.68
CA GLN A 101 9.09 -13.23 0.51
C GLN A 101 9.66 -14.00 -0.69
N ILE A 102 10.36 -13.29 -1.57
CA ILE A 102 11.33 -13.87 -2.49
C ILE A 102 12.71 -13.55 -1.90
N THR A 103 13.39 -14.58 -1.39
CA THR A 103 14.67 -14.42 -0.69
C THR A 103 15.74 -13.93 -1.66
N GLY A 104 16.39 -12.83 -1.31
CA GLY A 104 17.63 -12.37 -1.95
C GLY A 104 18.87 -12.82 -1.19
N ASN A 105 20.06 -12.50 -1.69
CA ASN A 105 21.33 -12.92 -1.10
C ASN A 105 21.75 -12.14 0.17
N SER A 106 20.98 -11.12 0.61
CA SER A 106 21.29 -10.32 1.80
C SER A 106 20.05 -9.99 2.63
N GLU A 107 20.11 -10.27 3.94
CA GLU A 107 19.08 -9.95 4.93
C GLU A 107 19.10 -8.46 5.38
N GLN A 108 19.99 -7.65 4.81
CA GLN A 108 20.29 -6.30 5.34
C GLN A 108 19.39 -5.18 4.79
N LEU A 109 18.79 -5.35 3.61
CA LEU A 109 17.84 -4.40 3.03
C LEU A 109 16.62 -5.16 2.52
N ILE A 110 15.47 -4.87 3.13
CA ILE A 110 14.18 -5.49 2.80
C ILE A 110 13.31 -4.46 2.11
N ILE A 111 12.76 -4.82 0.96
CA ILE A 111 11.81 -4.00 0.23
C ILE A 111 10.43 -4.61 0.35
N ILE A 112 9.49 -3.87 0.94
CA ILE A 112 8.10 -4.27 1.09
C ILE A 112 7.24 -3.53 0.05
N TYR A 113 6.65 -4.28 -0.88
CA TYR A 113 5.78 -3.76 -1.93
C TYR A 113 4.31 -3.77 -1.50
N ILE A 114 3.65 -2.61 -1.62
CA ILE A 114 2.28 -2.40 -1.15
C ILE A 114 1.43 -1.88 -2.32
N ASN A 115 0.54 -2.75 -2.81
CA ASN A 115 -0.29 -2.50 -3.99
C ASN A 115 -1.32 -1.38 -3.79
N GLY A 116 -1.75 -0.75 -4.89
CA GLY A 116 -2.92 0.13 -4.95
C GLY A 116 -4.25 -0.63 -5.05
N TYR A 117 -5.36 0.12 -5.16
CA TYR A 117 -6.70 -0.43 -5.36
C TYR A 117 -6.76 -1.27 -6.65
N LYS A 118 -7.37 -2.46 -6.60
CA LYS A 118 -7.36 -3.45 -7.70
C LYS A 118 -5.95 -3.88 -8.14
N GLY A 119 -4.93 -3.62 -7.34
CA GLY A 119 -3.57 -4.06 -7.58
C GLY A 119 -3.33 -5.51 -7.12
N ARG A 120 -2.20 -6.08 -7.53
CA ARG A 120 -1.72 -7.40 -7.09
C ARG A 120 -0.19 -7.46 -7.19
N PRO A 121 0.50 -8.31 -6.43
CA PRO A 121 1.97 -8.38 -6.41
C PRO A 121 2.64 -8.46 -7.79
N THR A 122 2.03 -9.14 -8.77
CA THR A 122 2.59 -9.23 -10.13
C THR A 122 2.69 -7.88 -10.86
N GLY A 123 1.97 -6.84 -10.40
CA GLY A 123 2.05 -5.49 -10.94
C GLY A 123 3.44 -4.87 -10.79
N TRP A 124 4.18 -5.28 -9.75
CA TRP A 124 5.53 -4.81 -9.46
C TRP A 124 6.62 -5.44 -10.33
N LYS A 125 6.28 -6.33 -11.27
CA LYS A 125 7.26 -7.12 -12.04
C LYS A 125 8.40 -6.28 -12.64
N ARG A 126 8.13 -5.07 -13.15
CA ARG A 126 9.16 -4.19 -13.73
C ARG A 126 10.13 -3.63 -12.68
N ILE A 127 9.59 -3.08 -11.59
CA ILE A 127 10.40 -2.58 -10.47
C ILE A 127 11.17 -3.74 -9.83
N TYR A 128 10.51 -4.87 -9.53
CA TYR A 128 11.16 -6.07 -9.03
C TYR A 128 12.33 -6.53 -9.92
N ALA A 129 12.12 -6.64 -11.23
CA ALA A 129 13.17 -7.04 -12.16
C ALA A 129 14.37 -6.08 -12.17
N SER A 130 14.14 -4.77 -12.04
CA SER A 130 15.22 -3.76 -11.98
C SER A 130 16.07 -3.82 -10.70
N LEU A 131 15.52 -4.41 -9.64
CA LEU A 131 16.14 -4.46 -8.31
C LEU A 131 16.72 -5.84 -7.97
N GLN A 132 16.37 -6.89 -8.73
CA GLN A 132 16.71 -8.28 -8.42
C GLN A 132 18.23 -8.53 -8.33
N SER A 133 19.03 -7.81 -9.12
CA SER A 133 20.50 -7.94 -9.11
C SER A 133 21.18 -7.17 -7.97
N LEU A 134 20.44 -6.38 -7.18
CA LEU A 134 20.99 -5.54 -6.12
C LEU A 134 21.18 -6.28 -4.78
N GLY A 135 20.91 -7.58 -4.74
CA GLY A 135 21.10 -8.41 -3.54
C GLY A 135 20.16 -8.07 -2.38
N VAL A 136 19.02 -7.43 -2.65
CA VAL A 136 18.01 -7.06 -1.65
C VAL A 136 16.98 -8.17 -1.44
N THR A 137 16.35 -8.21 -0.27
CA THR A 137 15.22 -9.12 0.00
C THR A 137 13.91 -8.48 -0.45
N HIS A 138 13.10 -9.19 -1.22
CA HIS A 138 11.83 -8.70 -1.75
C HIS A 138 10.65 -9.31 -0.99
N VAL A 139 9.76 -8.47 -0.48
CA VAL A 139 8.56 -8.89 0.26
C VAL A 139 7.34 -8.23 -0.34
N PHE A 140 6.34 -9.01 -0.69
CA PHE A 140 5.08 -8.51 -1.24
C PHE A 140 3.99 -8.62 -0.19
N PHE A 141 3.38 -7.49 0.16
CA PHE A 141 2.17 -7.51 0.99
C PHE A 141 0.96 -7.78 0.10
N ASN A 142 0.44 -9.00 0.17
CA ASN A 142 -0.77 -9.41 -0.55
C ASN A 142 -1.95 -9.25 0.41
N TYR A 143 -2.88 -8.36 0.07
CA TYR A 143 -4.01 -8.00 0.91
C TYR A 143 -5.24 -7.73 0.04
N PRO A 144 -6.47 -7.83 0.59
CA PRO A 144 -7.68 -7.49 -0.13
C PRO A 144 -7.79 -5.98 -0.29
N THR A 145 -7.55 -5.49 -1.51
CA THR A 145 -7.47 -4.04 -1.76
C THR A 145 -8.78 -3.27 -1.57
N GLY A 146 -9.92 -3.96 -1.42
CA GLY A 146 -11.21 -3.38 -1.07
C GLY A 146 -11.48 -3.27 0.45
N GLU A 147 -10.57 -3.77 1.28
CA GLU A 147 -10.64 -3.66 2.74
C GLU A 147 -10.37 -2.23 3.22
N SER A 148 -10.87 -1.90 4.40
CA SER A 148 -10.51 -0.68 5.12
C SER A 148 -8.98 -0.50 5.18
N LEU A 149 -8.53 0.73 4.94
CA LEU A 149 -7.14 1.13 5.09
C LEU A 149 -6.69 1.04 6.55
N HIS A 150 -7.56 1.35 7.52
CA HIS A 150 -7.28 1.13 8.94
C HIS A 150 -6.93 -0.33 9.23
N THR A 151 -7.86 -1.24 8.91
CA THR A 151 -7.67 -2.69 9.09
C THR A 151 -6.40 -3.19 8.40
N THR A 152 -6.20 -2.77 7.15
CA THR A 152 -5.06 -3.21 6.34
C THR A 152 -3.73 -2.75 6.96
N THR A 153 -3.66 -1.51 7.42
CA THR A 153 -2.47 -0.99 8.09
C THR A 153 -2.24 -1.67 9.45
N ASP A 154 -3.26 -1.87 10.27
CA ASP A 154 -3.13 -2.53 11.57
C ASP A 154 -2.60 -3.97 11.42
N ILE A 155 -3.08 -4.70 10.40
CA ILE A 155 -2.58 -6.03 10.06
C ILE A 155 -1.11 -5.98 9.63
N LEU A 156 -0.72 -5.02 8.79
CA LEU A 156 0.67 -4.90 8.34
C LEU A 156 1.60 -4.55 9.51
N VAL A 157 1.22 -3.61 10.37
CA VAL A 157 1.97 -3.28 11.60
C VAL A 157 2.11 -4.51 12.48
N SER A 158 1.02 -5.22 12.75
CA SER A 158 1.03 -6.45 13.56
C SER A 158 1.93 -7.53 12.96
N LEU A 159 1.95 -7.65 11.63
CA LEU A 159 2.82 -8.61 10.94
C LEU A 159 4.30 -8.23 11.14
N LEU A 160 4.64 -6.96 10.97
CA LEU A 160 6.01 -6.49 11.16
C LEU A 160 6.44 -6.64 12.62
N GLU A 161 5.63 -6.20 13.58
CA GLU A 161 5.91 -6.31 15.01
C GLU A 161 6.03 -7.76 15.47
N SER A 162 5.20 -8.67 14.94
CA SER A 162 5.36 -10.10 15.22
C SER A 162 6.70 -10.66 14.72
N ASN A 163 7.32 -10.04 13.71
CA ASN A 163 8.63 -10.41 13.17
C ASN A 163 9.75 -9.44 13.61
N ALA A 164 9.54 -8.67 14.68
CA ALA A 164 10.47 -7.63 15.12
C ALA A 164 11.88 -8.15 15.41
N GLU A 165 12.01 -9.33 16.01
CA GLU A 165 13.31 -9.93 16.33
C GLU A 165 14.19 -10.14 15.10
N GLN A 166 13.58 -10.51 13.98
CA GLN A 166 14.26 -10.74 12.71
C GLN A 166 14.48 -9.43 11.93
N LEU A 167 13.55 -8.47 12.07
CA LEU A 167 13.54 -7.23 11.30
C LEU A 167 14.38 -6.10 11.93
N GLN A 168 14.62 -6.11 13.24
CA GLN A 168 15.27 -5.01 13.97
C GLN A 168 16.70 -4.69 13.50
N HIS A 169 17.38 -5.64 12.85
CA HIS A 169 18.73 -5.47 12.31
C HIS A 169 18.76 -5.21 10.79
N SER A 170 17.60 -5.27 10.14
CA SER A 170 17.45 -5.02 8.70
C SER A 170 17.01 -3.59 8.46
N ARG A 171 17.41 -2.98 7.35
CA ARG A 171 16.80 -1.71 6.91
C ARG A 171 15.58 -2.01 6.07
N ILE A 172 14.45 -1.38 6.39
CA ILE A 172 13.20 -1.60 5.65
C ILE A 172 12.91 -0.41 4.73
N VAL A 173 12.65 -0.71 3.46
CA VAL A 173 12.06 0.23 2.50
C VAL A 173 10.62 -0.18 2.23
N LEU A 174 9.68 0.73 2.47
CA LEU A 174 8.28 0.56 2.09
C LEU A 174 8.03 1.23 0.74
N ILE A 175 7.53 0.50 -0.25
CA ILE A 175 7.16 1.05 -1.55
C ILE A 175 5.67 0.86 -1.76
N GLY A 176 4.94 1.97 -1.81
CA GLY A 176 3.49 1.98 -1.97
C GLY A 176 3.04 2.66 -3.26
N HIS A 177 2.10 2.05 -3.97
CA HIS A 177 1.45 2.66 -5.13
C HIS A 177 0.01 3.05 -4.80
N SER A 178 -0.43 4.24 -5.24
CA SER A 178 -1.79 4.73 -5.01
C SER A 178 -2.14 4.67 -3.51
N GLN A 179 -3.28 4.09 -3.12
CA GLN A 179 -3.65 3.84 -1.72
C GLN A 179 -2.59 3.07 -0.92
N GLY A 180 -1.78 2.24 -1.59
CA GLY A 180 -0.68 1.51 -0.96
C GLY A 180 0.39 2.43 -0.39
N GLY A 181 0.56 3.64 -0.95
CA GLY A 181 1.43 4.67 -0.36
C GLY A 181 0.86 5.26 0.93
N LEU A 182 -0.47 5.38 1.03
CA LEU A 182 -1.12 5.78 2.28
C LEU A 182 -0.89 4.71 3.36
N ILE A 183 -1.05 3.43 3.01
CA ILE A 183 -0.77 2.30 3.91
C ILE A 183 0.69 2.30 4.34
N ALA A 184 1.63 2.50 3.41
CA ALA A 184 3.07 2.53 3.70
C ALA A 184 3.43 3.58 4.77
N VAL A 185 2.92 4.79 4.58
CA VAL A 185 3.20 5.92 5.47
C VAL A 185 2.51 5.72 6.82
N ARG A 186 1.24 5.31 6.84
CA ARG A 186 0.53 5.05 8.12
C ARG A 186 1.19 3.92 8.91
N THR A 187 1.68 2.89 8.23
CA THR A 187 2.45 1.80 8.85
C THR A 187 3.69 2.33 9.55
N ALA A 188 4.46 3.19 8.88
CA ALA A 188 5.66 3.79 9.48
C ALA A 188 5.35 4.73 10.64
N GLN A 189 4.26 5.50 10.56
CA GLN A 189 3.78 6.34 11.66
C GLN A 189 3.40 5.51 12.87
N LEU A 190 2.61 4.44 12.69
CA LEU A 190 2.19 3.57 13.79
C LEU A 190 3.37 2.85 14.44
N LEU A 191 4.32 2.31 13.65
CA LEU A 191 5.54 1.72 14.20
C LEU A 191 6.33 2.73 15.04
N TYR A 192 6.36 4.01 14.63
CA TYR A 192 6.99 5.08 15.40
C TYR A 192 6.19 5.43 16.68
N GLU A 193 4.87 5.55 16.59
CA GLU A 193 3.97 5.78 17.73
C GLU A 193 4.07 4.66 18.78
N HIS A 194 4.16 3.40 18.34
CA HIS A 194 4.36 2.22 19.19
C HIS A 194 5.77 2.11 19.77
N ARG A 195 6.70 2.97 19.36
CA ARG A 195 8.14 2.89 19.69
C ARG A 195 8.74 1.53 19.33
N SER A 196 8.28 0.97 18.21
CA SER A 196 8.80 -0.29 17.67
C SER A 196 10.29 -0.17 17.37
N ASN A 197 11.04 -1.25 17.57
CA ASN A 197 12.46 -1.36 17.22
C ASN A 197 12.69 -1.62 15.72
N ILE A 198 11.62 -1.70 14.93
CA ILE A 198 11.66 -1.97 13.49
C ILE A 198 12.09 -0.70 12.74
N PRO A 199 13.25 -0.69 12.07
CA PRO A 199 13.80 0.53 11.48
C PRO A 199 13.30 0.71 10.03
N VAL A 200 12.17 1.40 9.88
CA VAL A 200 11.73 1.90 8.56
C VAL A 200 12.73 2.97 8.10
N HIS A 201 13.62 2.59 7.20
CA HIS A 201 14.71 3.43 6.73
C HIS A 201 14.23 4.41 5.66
N HIS A 202 13.43 3.93 4.71
CA HIS A 202 12.98 4.72 3.58
C HIS A 202 11.53 4.39 3.20
N ILE A 203 10.78 5.39 2.74
CA ILE A 203 9.45 5.21 2.15
C ILE A 203 9.45 5.76 0.73
N VAL A 204 8.88 5.04 -0.22
CA VAL A 204 8.66 5.51 -1.59
C VAL A 204 7.18 5.42 -1.91
N THR A 205 6.55 6.55 -2.22
CA THR A 205 5.15 6.57 -2.66
C THR A 205 5.05 6.92 -4.14
N ILE A 206 4.23 6.17 -4.87
CA ILE A 206 4.05 6.32 -6.33
C ILE A 206 2.58 6.65 -6.60
N ALA A 207 2.31 7.82 -7.17
CA ALA A 207 0.98 8.29 -7.54
C ALA A 207 -0.06 8.18 -6.39
N THR A 208 0.35 8.49 -5.16
CA THR A 208 -0.49 8.35 -3.97
C THR A 208 -1.45 9.53 -3.82
N PRO A 209 -2.76 9.31 -3.67
CA PRO A 209 -3.74 10.39 -3.51
C PRO A 209 -3.81 10.87 -2.06
N TRP A 210 -3.01 11.88 -1.70
CA TRP A 210 -2.91 12.35 -0.31
C TRP A 210 -4.13 13.10 0.19
N ASP A 211 -4.88 13.74 -0.70
CA ASP A 211 -6.17 14.34 -0.35
C ASP A 211 -7.32 13.32 -0.43
N GLY A 212 -7.05 12.03 -0.62
CA GLY A 212 -8.09 11.03 -0.81
C GLY A 212 -8.80 11.18 -2.16
N CYS A 213 -10.06 10.76 -2.22
CA CYS A 213 -10.88 10.69 -3.42
C CYS A 213 -12.31 11.14 -3.11
N ASN A 214 -12.67 12.36 -3.51
CA ASN A 214 -14.05 12.87 -3.37
C ASN A 214 -15.10 11.94 -3.99
N LEU A 215 -14.77 11.21 -5.07
CA LEU A 215 -15.69 10.27 -5.72
C LEU A 215 -15.96 9.01 -4.85
N ALA A 216 -15.07 8.68 -3.91
CA ALA A 216 -15.30 7.60 -2.96
C ALA A 216 -16.46 7.94 -2.02
N GLY A 217 -16.52 9.20 -1.53
CA GLY A 217 -17.65 9.70 -0.73
C GLY A 217 -18.98 9.63 -1.49
N TYR A 218 -19.00 9.93 -2.78
CA TYR A 218 -20.22 9.77 -3.60
C TYR A 218 -20.60 8.30 -3.83
N ALA A 219 -19.63 7.42 -4.06
CA ALA A 219 -19.88 5.99 -4.28
C ALA A 219 -20.62 5.34 -3.10
N LYS A 220 -20.33 5.79 -1.87
CA LYS A 220 -21.01 5.39 -0.64
C LYS A 220 -22.49 5.79 -0.61
N LEU A 221 -22.78 7.05 -0.98
CA LEU A 221 -24.14 7.57 -0.97
C LEU A 221 -25.06 6.82 -1.94
N VAL A 222 -24.51 6.30 -3.03
CA VAL A 222 -25.27 5.61 -4.08
C VAL A 222 -25.29 4.09 -3.92
N ASN A 223 -24.34 3.49 -3.21
CA ASN A 223 -24.27 2.05 -3.00
C ASN A 223 -23.77 1.72 -1.58
N PRO A 224 -24.64 1.25 -0.66
CA PRO A 224 -24.24 0.87 0.70
C PRO A 224 -23.32 -0.36 0.75
N PHE A 225 -23.17 -1.09 -0.35
CA PHE A 225 -22.26 -2.22 -0.50
C PHE A 225 -20.95 -1.83 -1.20
N SER A 226 -20.61 -0.54 -1.25
CA SER A 226 -19.31 -0.12 -1.77
C SER A 226 -18.16 -0.72 -0.94
N PRO A 227 -17.01 -1.03 -1.56
CA PRO A 227 -15.83 -1.52 -0.83
C PRO A 227 -15.47 -0.58 0.34
N LYS A 228 -15.18 -1.16 1.51
CA LYS A 228 -14.88 -0.40 2.75
C LYS A 228 -13.73 0.58 2.59
N VAL A 229 -12.78 0.27 1.71
CA VAL A 229 -11.67 1.17 1.38
C VAL A 229 -12.13 2.57 0.93
N PHE A 230 -13.35 2.70 0.39
CA PHE A 230 -13.90 3.99 -0.04
C PHE A 230 -14.31 4.87 1.14
N ASP A 231 -14.66 4.31 2.29
CA ASP A 231 -14.89 5.09 3.51
C ASP A 231 -13.59 5.79 3.94
N ASP A 232 -12.48 5.07 3.88
CA ASP A 232 -11.18 5.58 4.31
C ASP A 232 -10.50 6.45 3.24
N LEU A 233 -10.79 6.23 1.96
CA LEU A 233 -10.30 7.07 0.86
C LEU A 233 -11.08 8.37 0.70
N ASP A 234 -12.23 8.54 1.36
CA ASP A 234 -12.94 9.81 1.32
C ASP A 234 -12.03 10.95 1.82
N SER A 235 -12.07 12.10 1.14
CA SER A 235 -11.18 13.24 1.42
C SER A 235 -11.37 13.83 2.82
N GLY A 236 -12.55 13.62 3.41
CA GLY A 236 -12.87 14.00 4.79
C GLY A 236 -12.78 12.85 5.80
N SER A 237 -12.23 11.70 5.43
CA SER A 237 -12.15 10.55 6.34
C SER A 237 -11.15 10.78 7.47
N ASP A 238 -11.41 10.14 8.62
CA ASP A 238 -10.48 10.15 9.75
C ASP A 238 -9.11 9.57 9.36
N PHE A 239 -9.07 8.60 8.45
CA PHE A 239 -7.83 8.02 7.96
C PHE A 239 -6.95 9.06 7.26
N ILE A 240 -7.52 9.82 6.31
CA ILE A 240 -6.80 10.88 5.59
C ILE A 240 -6.37 12.00 6.54
N HIS A 241 -7.23 12.38 7.49
CA HIS A 241 -6.90 13.39 8.48
C HIS A 241 -5.75 12.96 9.42
N ALA A 242 -5.83 11.77 10.00
CA ALA A 242 -4.80 11.25 10.91
C ALA A 242 -3.43 11.15 10.21
N MET A 243 -3.41 10.64 8.99
CA MET A 243 -2.21 10.54 8.15
C MET A 243 -1.46 11.86 8.00
N LYS A 244 -2.17 13.00 7.90
CA LYS A 244 -1.58 14.33 7.72
C LYS A 244 -1.21 15.04 9.02
N GLN A 245 -1.52 14.44 10.16
CA GLN A 245 -1.27 15.01 11.49
C GLN A 245 -0.16 14.26 12.24
N CYS A 246 0.07 12.99 11.92
CA CYS A 246 1.13 12.18 12.53
C CYS A 246 2.48 12.35 11.80
N PRO A 247 3.58 12.69 12.49
CA PRO A 247 4.89 12.77 11.86
C PRO A 247 5.47 11.38 11.59
N LEU A 248 6.37 11.31 10.61
CA LEU A 248 7.28 10.17 10.46
C LEU A 248 8.38 10.22 11.52
N SER A 249 9.03 9.09 11.77
CA SER A 249 10.29 9.06 12.52
C SER A 249 11.32 10.00 11.87
N PRO A 250 12.07 10.81 12.64
CA PRO A 250 13.12 11.68 12.09
C PRO A 250 14.23 10.92 11.35
N LYS A 251 14.32 9.60 11.51
CA LYS A 251 15.30 8.72 10.86
C LYS A 251 14.79 8.10 9.56
N THR A 252 13.51 8.30 9.21
CA THR A 252 12.90 7.73 8.02
C THR A 252 12.95 8.75 6.89
N ALA A 253 13.69 8.43 5.83
CA ALA A 253 13.68 9.22 4.61
C ALA A 253 12.42 8.93 3.78
N TYR A 254 11.97 9.91 3.00
CA TYR A 254 10.73 9.79 2.22
C TYR A 254 10.91 10.33 0.80
N THR A 255 10.64 9.49 -0.21
CA THR A 255 10.60 9.88 -1.63
C THR A 255 9.17 9.85 -2.16
N LEU A 256 8.72 10.97 -2.71
CA LEU A 256 7.44 11.11 -3.37
C LEU A 256 7.62 11.09 -4.90
N ILE A 257 6.93 10.18 -5.58
CA ILE A 257 6.87 10.13 -7.04
C ILE A 257 5.43 10.39 -7.47
N TYR A 258 5.16 11.51 -8.12
CA TYR A 258 3.84 11.86 -8.65
C TYR A 258 3.82 11.77 -10.18
N GLY A 259 2.61 11.59 -10.72
CA GLY A 259 2.39 11.37 -12.15
C GLY A 259 1.46 12.41 -12.77
N ALA A 260 1.74 12.76 -14.02
CA ALA A 260 0.79 13.41 -14.91
C ALA A 260 0.91 12.82 -16.32
N THR A 261 -0.19 12.76 -17.07
CA THR A 261 -0.11 12.39 -18.49
C THR A 261 0.57 13.49 -19.31
N MET A 262 1.12 13.15 -20.48
CA MET A 262 1.74 14.13 -21.38
C MET A 262 0.76 15.22 -21.82
N GLU A 263 -0.52 14.85 -22.02
CA GLU A 263 -1.56 15.80 -22.40
C GLU A 263 -1.93 16.71 -21.21
N SER A 264 -2.21 16.14 -20.04
CA SER A 264 -2.62 16.94 -18.89
C SER A 264 -1.51 17.83 -18.34
N SER A 265 -0.23 17.45 -18.49
CA SER A 265 0.93 18.23 -18.05
C SER A 265 1.06 19.57 -18.78
N GLN A 266 0.41 19.71 -19.93
CA GLN A 266 0.34 20.94 -20.72
C GLN A 266 -0.86 21.82 -20.35
N THR A 267 -1.68 21.39 -19.39
CA THR A 267 -2.86 22.13 -18.91
C THR A 267 -2.61 22.73 -17.53
N PRO A 268 -3.44 23.71 -17.08
CA PRO A 268 -3.38 24.21 -15.70
C PRO A 268 -3.74 23.16 -14.63
N TYR A 269 -4.26 22.00 -15.01
CA TYR A 269 -4.75 20.96 -14.09
C TYR A 269 -4.11 19.59 -14.38
N PRO A 270 -2.77 19.46 -14.23
CA PRO A 270 -2.07 18.21 -14.51
C PRO A 270 -2.55 17.06 -13.61
N ASN A 271 -2.73 15.89 -14.21
CA ASN A 271 -3.28 14.71 -13.54
C ASN A 271 -2.85 13.40 -14.23
N ASP A 272 -2.96 12.28 -13.53
CA ASP A 272 -2.55 10.96 -14.04
C ASP A 272 -3.73 10.17 -14.67
N ASN A 273 -4.77 10.86 -15.14
CA ASN A 273 -6.10 10.34 -15.52
C ASN A 273 -7.01 9.92 -14.34
N LEU A 274 -6.55 9.95 -13.09
CA LEU A 274 -7.39 9.64 -11.94
C LEU A 274 -7.32 10.73 -10.86
N PHE A 275 -6.11 11.13 -10.48
CA PHE A 275 -5.87 12.13 -9.44
C PHE A 275 -5.03 13.30 -9.98
N SER A 276 -5.39 14.51 -9.55
CA SER A 276 -4.58 15.69 -9.84
C SER A 276 -3.22 15.60 -9.17
N THR A 277 -2.21 16.24 -9.76
CA THR A 277 -0.89 16.36 -9.12
C THR A 277 -0.97 17.12 -7.80
N THR A 278 -1.89 18.09 -7.67
CA THR A 278 -2.15 18.77 -6.39
C THR A 278 -2.53 17.77 -5.30
N ASN A 279 -3.44 16.84 -5.59
CA ASN A 279 -3.82 15.77 -4.66
C ASN A 279 -2.62 14.85 -4.36
N GLN A 280 -1.85 14.48 -5.39
CA GLN A 280 -0.67 13.62 -5.23
C GLN A 280 0.49 14.28 -4.46
N LEU A 281 0.50 15.60 -4.32
CA LEU A 281 1.51 16.38 -3.59
C LEU A 281 1.04 16.83 -2.21
N ALA A 282 -0.23 16.63 -1.86
CA ALA A 282 -0.87 17.19 -0.67
C ALA A 282 -0.56 16.40 0.62
N THR A 283 0.70 16.11 0.90
CA THR A 283 1.14 15.29 2.05
C THR A 283 0.87 15.91 3.43
N GLY A 284 0.43 17.18 3.47
CA GLY A 284 0.24 17.93 4.70
C GLY A 284 1.55 18.55 5.21
N ARG A 285 1.57 19.00 6.47
CA ARG A 285 2.72 19.72 7.05
C ARG A 285 3.75 18.82 7.73
N VAL A 286 3.33 17.63 8.16
CA VAL A 286 4.13 16.76 9.03
C VAL A 286 4.77 15.58 8.27
N VAL A 287 4.27 15.26 7.08
CA VAL A 287 4.85 14.26 6.18
C VAL A 287 5.55 15.01 5.06
N THR A 288 6.85 15.24 5.21
CA THR A 288 7.64 16.02 4.25
C THR A 288 8.55 15.09 3.45
N PRO A 289 8.43 15.03 2.11
CA PRO A 289 9.36 14.27 1.29
C PRO A 289 10.78 14.85 1.36
N SER A 290 11.76 13.97 1.56
CA SER A 290 13.19 14.28 1.37
C SER A 290 13.53 14.45 -0.11
N ALA A 291 12.79 13.79 -1.00
CA ALA A 291 12.92 13.92 -2.45
C ALA A 291 11.53 13.87 -3.12
N THR A 292 11.35 14.65 -4.18
CA THR A 292 10.12 14.68 -4.96
C THR A 292 10.45 14.57 -6.45
N HIS A 293 9.80 13.65 -7.15
CA HIS A 293 10.00 13.41 -8.57
C HIS A 293 8.67 13.39 -9.33
N CYS A 294 8.70 13.91 -10.56
CA CYS A 294 7.58 13.87 -11.50
C CYS A 294 7.86 12.83 -12.59
N ALA A 295 6.86 12.03 -12.95
CA ALA A 295 6.92 11.15 -14.11
C ALA A 295 5.75 11.42 -15.07
N ILE A 296 6.03 11.37 -16.37
CA ILE A 296 4.96 11.39 -17.38
C ILE A 296 4.35 10.00 -17.47
N THR A 297 3.17 9.82 -16.85
CA THR A 297 2.53 8.50 -16.71
C THR A 297 1.04 8.61 -16.37
N THR A 298 0.31 7.51 -16.56
CA THR A 298 -1.05 7.35 -16.06
C THR A 298 -1.01 6.74 -14.65
N HIS A 299 -2.12 6.82 -13.93
CA HIS A 299 -2.22 6.27 -12.58
C HIS A 299 -1.91 4.76 -12.56
N GLU A 300 -2.52 4.03 -13.51
CA GLU A 300 -2.41 2.58 -13.63
C GLU A 300 -1.01 2.14 -14.10
N ASP A 301 -0.40 2.89 -15.02
CA ASP A 301 0.90 2.51 -15.60
C ASP A 301 2.10 3.02 -14.80
N SER A 302 1.90 3.85 -13.78
CA SER A 302 2.98 4.47 -13.02
C SER A 302 4.00 3.46 -12.47
N ILE A 303 3.56 2.32 -11.92
CA ILE A 303 4.47 1.26 -11.44
C ILE A 303 5.17 0.46 -12.55
N ARG A 304 4.77 0.65 -13.82
CA ARG A 304 5.37 0.04 -15.01
C ARG A 304 6.17 1.04 -15.84
N ASN A 305 6.06 2.33 -15.54
CA ASN A 305 6.70 3.40 -16.27
C ASN A 305 8.22 3.36 -16.06
N SER A 306 9.00 3.49 -17.13
CA SER A 306 10.47 3.38 -17.08
C SER A 306 11.11 4.45 -16.20
N THR A 307 10.63 5.69 -16.25
CA THR A 307 11.13 6.79 -15.42
C THR A 307 10.85 6.56 -13.94
N VAL A 308 9.67 6.03 -13.60
CA VAL A 308 9.37 5.63 -12.21
C VAL A 308 10.28 4.49 -11.75
N VAL A 309 10.50 3.48 -12.60
CA VAL A 309 11.43 2.37 -12.32
C VAL A 309 12.86 2.89 -12.08
N GLU A 310 13.31 3.86 -12.87
CA GLU A 310 14.61 4.52 -12.71
C GLU A 310 14.72 5.26 -11.37
N PHE A 311 13.72 6.08 -11.01
CA PHE A 311 13.70 6.77 -9.72
C PHE A 311 13.71 5.82 -8.53
N VAL A 312 12.90 4.76 -8.58
CA VAL A 312 12.89 3.73 -7.53
C VAL A 312 14.25 3.02 -7.47
N THR A 313 14.82 2.66 -8.61
CA THR A 313 16.14 1.99 -8.66
C THR A 313 17.24 2.88 -8.09
N ALA A 314 17.27 4.16 -8.45
CA ALA A 314 18.22 5.13 -7.91
C ALA A 314 18.06 5.29 -6.39
N CYS A 315 16.81 5.39 -5.91
CA CYS A 315 16.50 5.45 -4.49
C CYS A 315 17.02 4.23 -3.71
N ILE A 316 16.80 3.02 -4.24
CA ILE A 316 17.28 1.79 -3.59
C ILE A 316 18.81 1.69 -3.63
N LYS A 317 19.46 2.09 -4.73
CA LYS A 317 20.92 2.16 -4.79
C LYS A 317 21.49 3.12 -3.75
N GLN A 318 20.88 4.27 -3.56
CA GLN A 318 21.27 5.20 -2.50
C GLN A 318 21.13 4.57 -1.11
N CYS A 319 20.01 3.89 -0.83
CA CYS A 319 19.83 3.16 0.42
C CYS A 319 20.94 2.11 0.62
N ILE A 320 21.39 1.43 -0.43
CA ILE A 320 22.50 0.48 -0.34
C ILE A 320 23.81 1.20 0.01
N SER A 321 24.13 2.29 -0.70
CA SER A 321 25.37 3.07 -0.51
C SER A 321 25.45 3.77 0.84
N ASP A 322 24.33 4.25 1.41
CA ASP A 322 24.29 4.88 2.73
C ASP A 322 24.78 3.94 3.85
N LYS A 323 24.85 2.63 3.59
CA LYS A 323 25.47 1.64 4.46
C LYS A 323 26.97 1.85 4.64
N GLU A 324 27.67 2.31 3.60
CA GLU A 324 29.13 2.47 3.63
C GLU A 324 29.58 3.66 4.48
N CYS A 325 28.66 4.57 4.83
CA CYS A 325 28.93 5.79 5.59
C CYS A 325 28.56 5.69 7.09
N LEU A 326 27.95 4.59 7.54
CA LEU A 326 27.68 4.37 8.96
C LEU A 326 28.90 3.69 9.58
N PRO A 327 29.59 4.30 10.58
CA PRO A 327 30.71 3.66 11.23
C PRO A 327 30.23 2.34 11.83
N HIS A 328 30.91 1.26 11.48
CA HIS A 328 30.76 -0.04 12.13
C HIS A 328 30.79 0.17 13.64
N ARG A 329 29.66 -0.04 14.31
CA ARG A 329 29.59 -0.12 15.76
C ARG A 329 30.02 -1.52 16.20
#